data_AF-A0A663DE88-F1
#
_entry.id   AF-A0A663DE88-F1
#
_cell.length_a   1.000
_cell.length_b   1.000
_cell.length_c   1.000
_cell.angle_alpha   90.00
_cell.angle_beta   90.00
_cell.angle_gamma   90.00
#
_symmetry.space_group_name_H-M   'P 1'
#
loop_
_entity.id
_entity.type
_entity.pdbx_description
1 polymer ?
#
loop_
_entity_poly.entity_id
_entity_poly.type
_entity_poly.pdbx_seq_one_letter_code
_entity_poly.pdbx_strand_id
1 'polypeptide(L)'
;MRTVLLLLAALAVATGPALALRCHVCTSSSNCKQPAVCPASSRFCKTMNTVEPLKGNLVKKDCAESCTPNYTLQGQVSSGTGSIQCCQEDLCNEKLHNAAPTRTALAHSALSLGLALSLLAIVLAPSL
;
A
#
# COMPACT_ATOMS: atom_id res chain seq x y z
N MET A 1 -13.21 -30.51 -21.79
CA MET A 1 -12.23 -30.61 -20.67
C MET A 1 -11.16 -29.53 -20.72
N ARG A 2 -10.50 -29.30 -21.86
CA ARG A 2 -9.43 -28.29 -22.02
C ARG A 2 -9.88 -26.85 -21.73
N THR A 3 -11.08 -26.47 -22.18
CA THR A 3 -11.67 -25.13 -21.95
C THR A 3 -11.99 -24.86 -20.49
N VAL A 4 -12.47 -25.86 -19.75
CA VAL A 4 -12.76 -25.75 -18.31
C VAL A 4 -11.48 -25.53 -17.50
N LEU A 5 -10.40 -26.23 -17.85
CA LEU A 5 -9.08 -26.05 -17.23
C LEU A 5 -8.50 -24.66 -17.49
N LEU A 6 -8.63 -24.14 -18.72
CA LEU A 6 -8.19 -22.79 -19.06
C LEU A 6 -8.99 -21.71 -18.31
N LEU A 7 -10.29 -21.90 -18.16
CA LEU A 7 -11.15 -20.99 -17.39
C LEU A 7 -10.74 -20.98 -15.91
N LEU A 8 -10.55 -22.17 -15.31
CA LEU A 8 -10.09 -22.31 -13.93
C LEU A 8 -8.72 -21.65 -13.69
N ALA A 9 -7.78 -21.81 -14.63
CA ALA A 9 -6.47 -21.16 -14.56
C ALA A 9 -6.59 -19.63 -14.66
N ALA A 10 -7.44 -19.11 -15.54
CA ALA A 10 -7.70 -17.67 -15.65
C ALA A 10 -8.33 -17.09 -14.38
N LEU A 11 -9.28 -17.79 -13.75
CA LEU A 11 -9.87 -17.37 -12.48
C LEU A 11 -8.85 -17.41 -11.33
N ALA A 12 -7.97 -18.40 -11.29
CA ALA A 12 -6.91 -18.49 -10.27
C ALA A 12 -5.89 -17.35 -10.39
N VAL A 13 -5.56 -16.92 -11.61
CA VAL A 13 -4.67 -15.77 -11.84
C VAL A 13 -5.37 -14.44 -11.54
N ALA A 14 -6.67 -14.34 -11.81
CA ALA A 14 -7.47 -13.17 -11.44
C ALA A 14 -7.65 -13.04 -9.92
N THR A 15 -7.67 -14.16 -9.20
CA THR A 15 -7.71 -14.23 -7.74
C THR A 15 -6.29 -14.34 -7.19
N GLY A 16 -5.53 -13.24 -7.32
CA GLY A 16 -4.19 -13.15 -6.72
C GLY A 16 -4.21 -13.57 -5.24
N PRO A 17 -3.10 -14.11 -4.71
CA PRO A 17 -3.06 -14.63 -3.36
C PRO A 17 -3.45 -13.51 -2.37
N ALA A 18 -4.41 -13.79 -1.49
CA ALA A 18 -4.78 -12.91 -0.38
C ALA A 18 -3.68 -12.94 0.69
N LEU A 19 -2.48 -12.49 0.33
CA LEU A 19 -1.38 -12.35 1.27
C LEU A 19 -1.72 -11.24 2.25
N ALA A 20 -1.56 -11.53 3.53
CA ALA A 20 -1.71 -10.53 4.57
C ALA A 20 -0.62 -9.47 4.42
N LEU A 21 -1.04 -8.21 4.28
CA LEU A 21 -0.15 -7.05 4.16
C LEU A 21 0.88 -7.06 5.30
N ARG A 22 2.14 -6.78 4.97
CA ARG A 22 3.21 -6.59 5.96
C ARG A 22 3.50 -5.11 6.09
N CYS A 23 3.62 -4.60 7.30
CA CYS A 23 3.97 -3.20 7.56
C CYS A 23 5.03 -3.12 8.65
N HIS A 24 5.71 -1.99 8.76
CA HIS A 24 6.42 -1.67 10.00
C HIS A 24 5.43 -1.23 11.07
N VAL A 25 5.53 -1.80 12.28
CA VAL A 25 4.65 -1.49 13.43
C VAL A 25 5.50 -1.15 14.64
N CYS A 26 5.48 0.12 15.06
CA CYS A 26 6.35 0.62 16.14
C CYS A 26 5.93 2.02 16.60
N THR A 27 6.44 2.41 17.77
CA THR A 27 6.35 3.78 18.29
C THR A 27 7.75 4.19 18.75
N SER A 28 8.28 5.30 18.22
CA SER A 28 9.65 5.75 18.47
C SER A 28 9.75 7.27 18.31
N SER A 29 10.82 7.89 18.83
CA SER A 29 11.12 9.30 18.57
C SER A 29 11.73 9.55 17.17
N SER A 30 12.08 8.49 16.46
CA SER A 30 12.73 8.52 15.15
C SER A 30 12.14 7.48 14.19
N ASN A 31 12.66 7.42 12.95
CA ASN A 31 12.23 6.40 11.98
C ASN A 31 12.49 4.99 12.53
N CYS A 32 11.44 4.24 12.83
CA CYS A 32 11.53 2.86 13.31
C CYS A 32 11.17 1.86 12.20
N LYS A 33 11.83 0.70 12.22
CA LYS A 33 11.64 -0.38 11.23
C LYS A 33 11.44 -1.71 11.94
N GLN A 34 10.18 -2.08 12.18
CA GLN A 34 9.83 -3.34 12.83
C GLN A 34 8.76 -4.07 12.00
N PRO A 35 9.16 -4.92 11.03
CA PRO A 35 8.24 -5.64 10.18
C PRO A 35 7.28 -6.54 10.98
N ALA A 36 5.99 -6.45 10.68
CA ALA A 36 4.95 -7.29 11.26
C ALA A 36 3.92 -7.67 10.18
N VAL A 37 3.29 -8.83 10.35
CA VAL A 37 2.15 -9.24 9.53
C VAL A 37 0.90 -8.53 10.06
N CYS A 38 0.16 -7.85 9.20
CA CYS A 38 -1.05 -7.14 9.59
C CYS A 38 -2.26 -8.10 9.69
N PRO A 39 -3.30 -7.72 10.45
CA PRO A 39 -4.59 -8.39 10.40
C PRO A 39 -5.13 -8.49 8.97
N ALA A 40 -5.85 -9.57 8.66
CA ALA A 40 -6.40 -9.80 7.31
C ALA A 40 -7.38 -8.71 6.83
N SER A 41 -7.97 -7.95 7.75
CA SER A 41 -8.83 -6.80 7.46
C SER A 41 -8.06 -5.52 7.12
N SER A 42 -6.78 -5.43 7.50
CA SER A 42 -5.95 -4.27 7.21
C SER A 42 -5.68 -4.16 5.70
N ARG A 43 -5.73 -2.92 5.21
CA ARG A 43 -5.50 -2.58 3.81
C ARG A 43 -4.41 -1.54 3.64
N PHE A 44 -4.00 -0.87 4.72
CA PHE A 44 -3.04 0.22 4.69
C PHE A 44 -1.95 0.06 5.75
N CYS A 45 -0.72 0.37 5.37
CA CYS A 45 0.31 0.78 6.31
C CYS A 45 0.14 2.27 6.59
N LYS A 46 0.04 2.63 7.86
CA LYS A 46 -0.12 4.01 8.33
C LYS A 46 1.14 4.45 9.05
N THR A 47 1.53 5.71 8.81
CA THR A 47 2.59 6.41 9.54
C THR A 47 2.02 7.72 10.06
N MET A 48 2.12 7.94 11.36
CA MET A 48 1.76 9.18 12.03
C MET A 48 3.01 9.80 12.62
N ASN A 49 3.29 11.04 12.22
CA ASN A 49 4.39 11.83 12.75
C ASN A 49 3.79 13.01 13.51
N THR A 50 4.11 13.13 14.79
CA THR A 50 3.72 14.25 15.63
C THR A 50 4.97 15.00 16.04
N VAL A 51 4.98 16.31 15.87
CA VAL A 51 6.03 17.19 16.39
C VAL A 51 5.42 18.01 17.53
N GLU A 52 5.92 17.80 18.74
CA GLU A 52 5.49 18.52 19.94
C GLU A 52 6.68 19.32 20.50
N PRO A 53 6.58 20.65 20.66
CA PRO A 53 7.72 21.50 21.03
C PRO A 53 8.42 21.09 22.33
N LEU A 54 7.68 20.51 23.29
CA LEU A 54 8.19 20.17 24.63
C LEU A 54 8.41 18.67 24.85
N LYS A 55 7.74 17.80 24.09
CA LYS A 55 7.82 16.34 24.24
C LYS A 55 8.67 15.66 23.17
N GLY A 56 9.14 16.42 22.17
CA GLY A 56 9.90 15.90 21.06
C GLY A 56 9.01 15.26 20.00
N ASN A 57 9.66 14.73 18.97
CA ASN A 57 8.97 14.11 17.85
C ASN A 57 8.54 12.69 18.21
N LEU A 58 7.38 12.28 17.69
CA LEU A 58 6.86 10.92 17.82
C LEU A 58 6.49 10.38 16.44
N VAL A 59 7.04 9.22 16.13
CA VAL A 59 6.71 8.41 14.95
C VAL A 59 5.96 7.18 15.43
N LYS A 60 4.72 7.04 14.96
CA LYS A 60 3.92 5.84 15.15
C LYS A 60 3.63 5.21 13.79
N LYS A 61 3.93 3.92 13.65
CA LYS A 61 3.62 3.12 12.48
C LYS A 61 2.71 1.97 12.88
N ASP A 62 1.64 1.75 12.13
CA ASP A 62 0.65 0.71 12.39
C ASP A 62 -0.05 0.22 11.11
N CYS A 63 -0.75 -0.90 11.23
CA CYS A 63 -1.66 -1.41 10.21
C CYS A 63 -3.05 -0.79 10.41
N ALA A 64 -3.74 -0.46 9.32
CA ALA A 64 -5.08 0.11 9.39
C ALA A 64 -6.01 -0.48 8.31
N GLU A 65 -7.29 -0.64 8.66
CA GLU A 65 -8.35 -1.03 7.72
C GLU A 65 -8.71 0.13 6.78
N SER A 66 -8.72 1.35 7.32
CA SER A 66 -8.92 2.60 6.58
C SER A 66 -7.87 3.63 7.00
N CYS A 67 -7.45 4.46 6.06
CA CYS A 67 -6.44 5.48 6.31
C CYS A 67 -6.68 6.70 5.44
N THR A 68 -6.92 7.84 6.08
CA THR A 68 -7.05 9.13 5.40
C THR A 68 -5.75 9.92 5.62
N PRO A 69 -4.99 10.22 4.56
CA PRO A 69 -3.77 11.01 4.69
C PRO A 69 -4.12 12.43 5.14
N ASN A 70 -3.34 12.97 6.07
CA ASN A 70 -3.50 14.33 6.54
C ASN A 70 -2.13 15.01 6.58
N TYR A 71 -2.01 16.11 5.86
CA TYR A 71 -0.78 16.90 5.77
C TYR A 71 -1.01 18.27 6.40
N THR A 72 -1.39 18.29 7.69
CA THR A 72 -1.44 19.54 8.45
C THR A 72 -0.02 20.06 8.65
N LEU A 73 0.39 21.02 7.83
CA LEU A 73 1.63 21.79 7.95
C LEU A 73 1.39 23.26 8.37
N GLN A 74 0.19 23.61 8.84
CA GLN A 74 -0.13 25.02 9.12
C GLN A 74 -0.33 25.29 10.61
N GLY A 75 0.65 25.99 11.19
CA GLY A 75 0.39 27.39 11.53
C GLY A 75 0.11 27.74 12.98
N GLN A 76 0.16 26.81 13.94
CA GLN A 76 0.09 27.18 15.36
C GLN A 76 1.07 26.36 16.20
N VAL A 77 2.17 27.03 16.57
CA VAL A 77 3.34 26.52 17.31
C VAL A 77 2.99 26.02 18.73
N SER A 78 1.73 26.14 19.16
CA SER A 78 1.29 25.84 20.54
C SER A 78 0.61 24.49 20.77
N SER A 79 0.19 23.74 19.73
CA SER A 79 -0.66 22.55 19.92
C SER A 79 -0.13 21.26 19.26
N GLY A 80 1.13 21.27 18.82
CA GLY A 80 1.71 20.16 18.08
C GLY A 80 1.25 20.11 16.62
N THR A 81 2.18 19.79 15.71
CA THR A 81 1.87 19.63 14.29
C THR A 81 1.99 18.15 13.93
N GLY A 82 1.00 17.60 13.23
CA GLY A 82 0.93 16.18 12.91
C GLY A 82 0.79 15.92 11.42
N SER A 83 1.35 14.82 10.92
CA SER A 83 1.06 14.31 9.58
C SER A 83 0.72 12.82 9.62
N ILE A 84 -0.20 12.41 8.75
CA ILE A 84 -0.63 11.03 8.55
C ILE A 84 -0.36 10.65 7.11
N GLN A 85 0.34 9.53 6.91
CA GLN A 85 0.66 8.97 5.61
C GLN A 85 0.15 7.54 5.52
N CYS A 86 -0.36 7.18 4.35
CA CYS A 86 -1.02 5.92 4.08
C CYS A 86 -0.46 5.31 2.79
N CYS A 87 -0.17 4.02 2.79
CA CYS A 87 0.24 3.26 1.60
C CYS A 87 -0.26 1.81 1.70
N GLN A 88 -0.30 1.06 0.59
CA GLN A 88 -0.98 -0.24 0.50
C GLN A 88 -0.06 -1.39 0.06
N GLU A 89 1.25 -1.14 -0.07
CA GLU A 89 2.23 -2.15 -0.47
C GLU A 89 2.97 -2.71 0.75
N ASP A 90 3.52 -3.92 0.62
CA ASP A 90 4.28 -4.54 1.69
C ASP A 90 5.47 -3.65 2.10
N LEU A 91 5.55 -3.39 3.40
CA LEU A 91 6.59 -2.59 4.07
C LEU A 91 6.76 -1.17 3.51
N CYS A 92 5.75 -0.65 2.80
CA CYS A 92 5.81 0.67 2.14
C CYS A 92 6.06 1.84 3.12
N ASN A 93 5.76 1.64 4.41
CA ASN A 93 6.03 2.61 5.46
C ASN A 93 7.45 2.52 6.04
N GLU A 94 8.44 2.04 5.29
CA GLU A 94 9.84 1.94 5.73
C GLU A 94 10.46 3.33 6.00
N LYS A 95 10.16 4.31 5.15
CA LYS A 95 10.73 5.66 5.20
C LYS A 95 9.73 6.64 5.83
N LEU A 96 10.27 7.64 6.52
CA LEU A 96 9.52 8.84 6.86
C LEU A 96 9.46 9.71 5.60
N HIS A 97 8.26 9.93 5.08
CA HIS A 97 8.08 10.91 4.02
C HIS A 97 7.73 12.24 4.71
N ASN A 98 8.55 13.27 4.53
CA ASN A 98 8.09 14.62 4.80
C ASN A 98 7.04 14.98 3.73
N ALA A 99 6.06 15.81 4.06
CA ALA A 99 4.88 16.09 3.24
C ALA A 99 5.14 16.87 1.93
N ALA A 100 6.20 16.54 1.19
CA ALA A 100 6.36 16.92 -0.20
C ALA A 100 5.70 15.84 -1.07
N PRO A 101 4.67 16.19 -1.88
CA PRO A 101 3.99 15.22 -2.73
C PRO A 101 4.92 14.75 -3.85
N THR A 102 5.50 13.56 -3.72
CA THR A 102 6.11 12.85 -4.85
C THR A 102 5.02 12.12 -5.61
N ARG A 103 4.56 12.72 -6.71
CA ARG A 103 3.71 12.05 -7.70
C ARG A 103 4.54 10.98 -8.44
N THR A 104 4.60 9.78 -7.91
CA THR A 104 5.04 8.61 -8.70
C THR A 104 3.82 7.90 -9.24
N ALA A 105 3.43 8.26 -10.46
CA ALA A 105 2.42 7.53 -11.22
C ALA A 105 3.00 6.15 -11.60
N LEU A 106 2.44 5.09 -11.02
CA LEU A 106 2.77 3.70 -11.36
C LEU A 106 2.31 3.40 -12.79
N ALA A 107 3.26 3.26 -13.72
CA ALA A 107 3.05 2.80 -15.10
C ALA A 107 2.80 1.28 -15.20
N HIS A 108 2.10 0.67 -14.23
CA HIS A 108 1.88 -0.78 -14.18
C HIS A 108 0.64 -1.25 -14.97
N SER A 109 -0.20 -0.32 -15.44
CA SER A 109 -1.45 -0.64 -16.15
C SER A 109 -1.28 -1.00 -17.63
N ALA A 110 -0.13 -0.74 -18.23
CA ALA A 110 0.10 -1.03 -19.66
C ALA A 110 0.43 -2.52 -19.92
N LEU A 111 1.01 -3.22 -18.94
CA LEU A 111 1.48 -4.60 -19.14
C LEU A 111 0.34 -5.63 -18.98
N SER A 112 -0.67 -5.32 -18.16
CA SER A 112 -1.80 -6.24 -17.90
C SER A 112 -2.79 -6.31 -19.07
N LEU A 113 -2.97 -5.22 -19.81
CA LEU A 113 -3.90 -5.17 -20.95
C LEU A 113 -3.38 -6.02 -22.13
N GLY A 114 -2.07 -5.99 -22.39
CA GLY A 114 -1.45 -6.75 -23.49
C GLY A 114 -1.58 -8.27 -23.32
N LEU A 115 -1.42 -8.78 -22.09
CA LEU A 115 -1.60 -10.21 -21.80
C LEU A 115 -3.06 -10.66 -21.96
N ALA A 116 -4.02 -9.84 -21.54
CA ALA A 116 -5.44 -10.17 -21.63
C ALA A 116 -5.91 -10.28 -23.10
N LEU A 117 -5.48 -9.37 -23.99
CA LEU A 117 -5.85 -9.43 -25.41
C LEU A 117 -5.22 -10.63 -26.13
N SER A 118 -3.98 -10.99 -25.80
CA SER A 118 -3.29 -12.13 -26.41
C SER A 118 -3.93 -13.47 -26.03
N LEU A 119 -4.31 -13.65 -24.77
CA LEU A 119 -5.04 -14.83 -24.31
C LEU A 119 -6.43 -14.95 -24.94
N LEU A 120 -7.14 -13.83 -25.15
CA LEU A 120 -8.46 -13.83 -25.79
C LEU A 120 -8.38 -14.30 -27.26
N ALA A 121 -7.32 -13.92 -27.98
CA ALA A 121 -7.09 -14.36 -29.36
C ALA A 121 -6.83 -15.88 -29.46
N ILE A 122 -6.10 -16.46 -28.50
CA ILE A 122 -5.81 -17.90 -28.47
C ILE A 122 -7.08 -18.72 -28.15
N VAL A 123 -7.99 -18.19 -27.34
CA VAL A 123 -9.26 -18.86 -27.00
C VAL A 123 -10.27 -18.78 -28.15
N LEU A 124 -10.28 -17.68 -28.92
CA LEU A 124 -11.20 -17.47 -30.05
C LEU A 124 -10.73 -18.04 -31.39
N ALA A 125 -9.47 -18.44 -31.53
CA ALA A 125 -8.94 -19.09 -32.72
C ALA A 125 -8.52 -20.55 -32.43
N PRO A 126 -9.45 -21.52 -32.40
CA PRO A 126 -9.09 -22.91 -32.14
C PRO A 126 -8.42 -23.61 -33.34
N SER A 127 -8.33 -22.98 -34.51
CA SER A 127 -7.86 -23.64 -35.73
C SER A 127 -7.61 -22.65 -36.87
N LEU A 128 -6.32 -22.35 -37.12
CA LEU A 128 -5.76 -22.24 -38.45
C LEU A 128 -4.51 -23.13 -38.52
#